data_AF-A0A846XLD2-F1
#
_entry.id   AF-A0A846XLD2-F1
#
_cell.length_a   1.000
_cell.length_b   1.000
_cell.length_c   1.000
_cell.angle_alpha   90.00
_cell.angle_beta   90.00
_cell.angle_gamma   90.00
#
_symmetry.space_group_name_H-M   'P 1'
#
loop_
_entity.id
_entity.type
_entity.pdbx_description
1 polymer ?
#
loop_
_entity_poly.entity_id
_entity_poly.type
_entity_poly.pdbx_seq_one_letter_code
_entity_poly.pdbx_strand_id
1 'polypeptide(L)' 'MSMKRTNVYADADDLALIKEAAKRRGRSEAEIIREGIHLAALSYRVWDDPDEWPKVSGGGEPVTKEEVRRAVADGQC' A
#
# COMPACT_ATOMS: atom_id res chain seq x y z
N MET A 1 -0.09 -1.65 21.93
CA MET A 1 1.25 -2.26 21.87
C MET A 1 2.30 -1.20 22.20
N SER A 2 3.34 -1.54 22.95
CA SER A 2 4.41 -0.59 23.28
C SER A 2 5.31 -0.35 22.05
N MET A 3 5.67 0.92 21.82
CA MET A 3 6.65 1.26 20.78
C MET A 3 8.02 0.77 21.22
N LYS A 4 8.66 -0.06 20.39
CA LYS A 4 10.06 -0.46 20.58
C LYS A 4 10.97 0.49 19.79
N ARG A 5 12.06 0.92 20.42
CA ARG A 5 13.10 1.72 19.77
C ARG A 5 14.12 0.80 19.11
N THR A 6 14.40 1.06 17.83
CA THR A 6 15.41 0.35 17.04
C THR A 6 16.26 1.40 16.33
N ASN A 7 17.58 1.19 16.27
CA ASN A 7 18.49 2.03 15.47
C ASN A 7 18.90 1.24 14.23
N VAL A 8 18.86 1.89 13.07
CA VAL A 8 19.22 1.31 11.77
C VAL A 8 20.04 2.31 10.97
N TYR A 9 20.95 1.81 10.14
CA TYR A 9 21.63 2.62 9.13
C TYR A 9 20.73 2.73 7.89
N ALA A 10 20.69 3.91 7.28
CA ALA A 10 19.96 4.19 6.06
C ALA A 10 20.83 5.05 5.15
N ASP A 11 20.54 5.03 3.85
CA ASP A 11 21.23 5.87 2.88
C ASP A 11 20.99 7.36 3.17
N ALA A 12 22.02 8.18 2.96
CA ALA A 12 21.93 9.63 3.17
C ALA A 12 20.93 10.30 2.20
N ASP A 13 20.85 9.80 0.96
CA ASP A 13 19.94 10.32 -0.05
C ASP A 13 18.49 9.98 0.28
N ASP A 14 18.23 8.78 0.80
CA ASP A 14 16.91 8.36 1.27
C ASP A 14 16.44 9.23 2.45
N LEU A 15 17.33 9.49 3.41
CA LEU A 15 17.02 10.36 4.55
C LEU A 15 16.72 11.80 4.10
N ALA A 16 17.46 12.31 3.11
CA ALA A 16 17.20 13.64 2.54
C ALA A 16 15.81 13.69 1.86
N LEU A 17 15.44 12.64 1.12
CA LEU A 17 14.14 12.54 0.46
C LEU A 17 12.99 12.47 1.48
N ILE A 18 13.15 11.69 2.55
CA ILE A 18 12.17 11.58 3.64
C ILE A 18 11.97 12.95 4.32
N LYS A 19 13.05 13.68 4.56
CA LYS A 19 13.00 15.02 5.16
C LYS A 19 12.20 16.02 4.32
N GLU A 20 12.43 16.05 3.01
CA GLU A 20 11.66 16.91 2.11
C GLU A 20 10.19 16.48 2.00
N ALA A 21 9.91 15.17 2.06
CA ALA A 21 8.55 14.64 2.10
C ALA A 21 7.82 15.02 3.40
N ALA A 22 8.52 14.94 4.55
CA ALA A 22 8.02 15.33 5.87
C ALA A 22 7.61 16.80 5.90
N LYS A 23 8.48 17.69 5.40
CA LYS A 23 8.21 19.13 5.30
C LYS A 23 6.99 19.44 4.42
N ARG A 24 6.86 18.78 3.26
CA ARG A 24 5.71 18.96 2.36
C ARG A 24 4.38 18.52 2.97
N ARG A 25 4.40 17.46 3.78
CA ARG A 25 3.21 16.86 4.37
C ARG A 25 2.88 17.36 5.78
N GLY A 26 3.74 18.20 6.37
CA GLY A 26 3.57 18.68 7.74
C GLY A 26 3.64 17.57 8.80
N ARG A 27 4.37 16.49 8.52
CA ARG A 27 4.55 15.32 9.42
C ARG A 27 5.99 15.24 9.88
N SER A 28 6.25 14.50 10.96
CA SER A 28 7.62 14.24 11.40
C SER A 28 8.29 13.16 10.53
N GLU A 29 9.62 13.25 10.36
CA GLU A 29 10.41 12.22 9.66
C GLU A 29 10.19 10.84 10.28
N ALA A 30 10.13 10.79 11.62
CA ALA A 30 9.91 9.55 12.36
C ALA A 30 8.54 8.92 12.09
N GLU A 31 7.50 9.71 11.80
CA GLU A 31 6.18 9.15 11.40
C GLU A 31 6.25 8.47 10.04
N ILE A 32 6.91 9.10 9.06
CA ILE A 32 7.08 8.53 7.72
C ILE A 32 7.89 7.24 7.79
N ILE A 33 8.97 7.22 8.59
CA ILE A 33 9.79 6.01 8.79
C ILE A 33 8.99 4.89 9.45
N ARG A 34 8.17 5.20 10.47
CA ARG A 34 7.29 4.20 11.12
C ARG A 34 6.28 3.62 10.15
N GLU A 35 5.69 4.45 9.29
CA GLU A 35 4.77 4.01 8.24
C GLU A 35 5.48 3.12 7.23
N GLY A 36 6.68 3.48 6.79
CA GLY A 36 7.50 2.65 5.90
C GLY A 36 7.82 1.28 6.48
N ILE A 37 8.22 1.22 7.76
CA ILE A 37 8.47 -0.07 8.45
C ILE A 37 7.18 -0.90 8.53
N HIS A 38 6.03 -0.27 8.79
CA HIS A 38 4.75 -0.97 8.85
C HIS A 38 4.36 -1.56 7.49
N LEU A 39 4.49 -0.78 6.41
CA LEU A 39 4.22 -1.24 5.05
C LEU A 39 5.14 -2.38 4.64
N ALA A 40 6.44 -2.29 4.96
CA ALA A 40 7.39 -3.36 4.73
C ALA A 40 7.02 -4.63 5.53
N ALA A 41 6.61 -4.51 6.79
CA ALA A 41 6.15 -5.65 7.57
C ALA A 41 4.91 -6.31 6.94
N LEU A 42 3.97 -5.52 6.41
CA LEU A 42 2.79 -6.03 5.71
C LEU A 42 3.14 -6.77 4.41
N SER A 43 4.17 -6.33 3.67
CA SER A 43 4.55 -7.02 2.42
C SER A 43 5.16 -8.40 2.63
N TYR A 44 5.74 -8.66 3.81
CA TYR A 44 6.28 -9.97 4.18
C TYR A 44 5.30 -10.82 4.99
N ARG A 45 4.11 -10.31 5.27
CA ARG A 45 3.06 -11.08 5.92
C ARG A 45 2.55 -12.13 4.94
N VAL A 46 3.06 -13.34 5.10
CA VAL A 46 2.48 -14.54 4.49
C VAL A 46 1.20 -14.86 5.26
N TRP A 47 0.08 -14.99 4.57
CA TRP A 47 -1.13 -15.57 5.16
C TRP A 47 -0.94 -17.09 5.21
N ASP A 48 -0.95 -17.66 6.42
CA ASP A 48 -0.76 -19.10 6.64
C ASP A 48 -1.99 -19.94 6.26
N ASP A 49 -3.17 -19.32 6.16
CA ASP A 49 -4.39 -20.00 5.74
C ASP A 49 -4.51 -20.00 4.21
N PRO A 50 -4.93 -21.13 3.59
CA PRO A 50 -5.29 -21.17 2.19
C PRO A 50 -6.46 -20.22 1.97
N ASP A 51 -6.14 -19.02 1.52
CA ASP A 51 -7.06 -17.91 1.30
C ASP A 51 -8.36 -18.39 0.62
N GLU A 52 -9.45 -18.46 1.39
CA GLU A 52 -10.83 -18.65 0.90
C GLU A 52 -11.33 -17.36 0.22
N TRP A 53 -10.46 -16.70 -0.56
CA TRP A 53 -10.89 -15.55 -1.33
C TRP A 53 -11.84 -16.02 -2.43
N PRO A 54 -12.98 -15.33 -2.62
CA PRO A 54 -13.85 -15.63 -3.74
C PRO A 54 -13.03 -15.46 -5.01
N LYS A 55 -12.85 -16.58 -5.72
CA LYS A 55 -12.17 -16.57 -7.02
C LYS A 55 -13.03 -15.73 -7.95
N VAL A 56 -12.49 -14.63 -8.44
CA VAL A 56 -13.16 -13.85 -9.48
C VAL A 56 -13.18 -14.72 -10.74
N SER A 57 -14.36 -15.18 -11.12
CA SER A 57 -14.57 -15.89 -12.37
C SER A 57 -14.59 -14.88 -13.52
N GLY A 58 -13.63 -14.97 -14.43
CA GLY A 58 -13.54 -14.14 -15.63
C GLY A 58 -12.32 -14.55 -16.45
N GLY A 59 -12.33 -14.32 -17.77
CA GLY A 59 -11.22 -14.70 -18.66
C GLY A 59 -9.98 -13.79 -18.52
N GLY A 60 -10.05 -12.75 -17.69
CA GLY A 60 -8.95 -11.82 -17.44
C GLY A 60 -8.69 -10.84 -18.59
N GLU A 61 -9.60 -10.77 -19.56
CA GLU A 61 -9.49 -9.84 -20.67
C GLU A 61 -9.63 -8.38 -20.19
N PRO A 62 -8.82 -7.45 -20.73
CA PRO A 62 -8.95 -6.03 -20.43
C PRO A 62 -10.34 -5.52 -20.81
N VAL A 63 -11.05 -4.92 -19.85
CA VAL A 63 -12.36 -4.30 -20.09
C VAL A 63 -12.17 -2.93 -20.73
N THR A 64 -12.96 -2.63 -21.76
CA THR A 64 -12.96 -1.34 -22.46
C THR A 64 -13.76 -0.28 -21.69
N LYS A 65 -13.48 0.99 -22.00
CA LYS A 65 -14.18 2.13 -21.39
C LYS A 65 -15.70 2.10 -21.69
N GLU A 66 -16.08 1.63 -22.87
CA GLU A 66 -17.49 1.56 -23.28
C GLU A 66 -18.26 0.48 -22.54
N GLU A 67 -17.62 -0.66 -22.26
CA GLU A 67 -18.20 -1.74 -21.46
C GLU A 67 -18.44 -1.31 -20.01
N VAL A 68 -17.48 -0.61 -19.39
CA VAL A 68 -17.65 -0.05 -18.05
C VAL A 68 -18.81 0.95 -18.00
N ARG A 69 -18.88 1.87 -18.98
CA ARG A 69 -19.96 2.85 -19.06
C ARG A 69 -21.32 2.17 -19.19
N ARG A 70 -21.41 1.13 -20.01
CA ARG A 70 -22.65 0.37 -20.24
C ARG A 70 -23.11 -0.35 -18.97
N ALA A 71 -22.23 -1.11 -18.33
CA ALA A 71 -22.56 -1.84 -17.09
C ALA A 71 -23.08 -0.91 -15.97
N VAL A 72 -22.47 0.26 -15.81
CA VAL A 72 -22.90 1.27 -14.82
C VAL A 72 -24.25 1.89 -15.20
N ALA A 73 -24.50 2.16 -16.48
CA ALA A 73 -25.77 2.73 -16.95
C ALA A 73 -26.94 1.74 -16.84
N ASP A 74 -26.66 0.44 -17.04
CA ASP A 74 -27.64 -0.64 -16.99
C ASP A 74 -27.98 -1.08 -15.55
N GLY A 75 -27.30 -0.51 -14.54
CA GLY A 75 -27.56 -0.82 -13.13
C GLY A 75 -27.15 -2.23 -12.71
N GLN A 76 -26.25 -2.85 -13.46
CA GLN A 76 -25.66 -4.15 -13.11
C GLN A 76 -24.55 -3.91 -12.07
N CYS A 77 -24.97 -3.70 -10.82
CA CYS A 77 -24.09 -3.59 -9.65
C CYS A 77 -24.51 -4.62 -8.60
#